data_AF-A0A962QCF5-F1
#
_entry.id   AF-A0A962QCF5-F1
#
_cell.length_a   1.000
_cell.length_b   1.000
_cell.length_c   1.000
_cell.angle_alpha   90.00
_cell.angle_beta   90.00
_cell.angle_gamma   90.00
#
_symmetry.space_group_name_H-M   'P 1'
#
loop_
_entity.id
_entity.type
_entity.pdbx_description
1 polymer ?
#
loop_
_entity_poly.entity_id
_entity_poly.type
_entity_poly.pdbx_seq_one_letter_code
_entity_poly.pdbx_strand_id
1 'polypeptide(L)'
;QYAGPFVQIQRMANPLFNELIIGTGDKDRFSMSQPKDDAQFASYALDPVLARVLNAIYGPALPIPAPPRVDLLPLVQYLPPIAAEGTPVGPIADLLRLNTGVSPTPSDSRSRLGLLGGDPAGYPNGRRVSDDVTDIAARVVAGVLAGGEFGGFPHNSIGDGVNVNDAAYQETFPYLGYAHSGRDSRHTDPGEPGCTGTCP
;
A
#
# COMPACT_ATOMS: atom_id res chain seq x y z
N GLN A 1 17.44 25.05 22.46
CA GLN A 1 17.87 23.65 22.63
C GLN A 1 16.64 22.86 23.05
N TYR A 2 16.30 21.79 22.35
CA TYR A 2 15.22 20.89 22.74
C TYR A 2 15.79 19.83 23.69
N ALA A 3 15.11 19.53 24.80
CA ALA A 3 15.53 18.54 25.80
C ALA A 3 14.34 17.65 26.18
N GLY A 4 14.58 16.35 26.40
CA GLY A 4 13.57 15.35 26.74
C GLY A 4 13.87 13.98 26.10
N PRO A 5 13.21 12.89 26.54
CA PRO A 5 13.30 11.60 25.88
C PRO A 5 12.70 11.67 24.47
N PHE A 6 13.28 10.92 23.53
CA PHE A 6 12.66 10.74 22.22
C PHE A 6 11.29 10.07 22.36
N VAL A 7 10.30 10.63 21.69
CA VAL A 7 8.94 10.09 21.64
C VAL A 7 8.59 9.73 20.20
N GLN A 8 7.92 8.60 20.03
CA GLN A 8 7.39 8.20 18.74
C GLN A 8 6.20 9.10 18.41
N ILE A 9 6.25 9.76 17.24
CA ILE A 9 5.20 10.70 16.82
C ILE A 9 4.26 10.06 15.80
N GLN A 10 4.77 9.14 14.95
CA GLN A 10 3.99 8.40 13.97
C GLN A 10 4.67 7.08 13.61
N ARG A 11 3.89 6.18 12.99
CA ARG A 11 4.34 4.89 12.45
C ARG A 11 3.80 4.75 11.03
N MET A 12 4.67 4.33 10.11
CA MET A 12 4.39 4.29 8.67
C MET A 12 4.92 3.01 8.04
N ALA A 13 4.79 1.87 8.73
CA ALA A 13 5.33 0.61 8.27
C ALA A 13 4.59 0.13 7.01
N ASN A 14 3.28 -0.07 7.12
CA ASN A 14 2.39 -0.15 5.96
C ASN A 14 1.89 1.26 5.67
N PRO A 15 2.27 1.89 4.53
CA PRO A 15 2.07 3.32 4.28
C PRO A 15 0.63 3.83 4.32
N LEU A 16 -0.36 2.92 4.38
CA LEU A 16 -1.78 3.26 4.37
C LEU A 16 -2.55 2.71 5.57
N PHE A 17 -1.90 1.98 6.48
CA PHE A 17 -2.56 1.48 7.67
C PHE A 17 -2.88 2.60 8.65
N ASN A 18 -1.91 3.48 8.94
CA ASN A 18 -2.10 4.63 9.82
C ASN A 18 -3.01 5.72 9.20
N GLU A 19 -3.06 5.80 7.87
CA GLU A 19 -3.72 6.88 7.12
C GLU A 19 -5.17 6.55 6.77
N LEU A 20 -5.44 5.32 6.35
CA LEU A 20 -6.74 4.93 5.78
C LEU A 20 -7.49 3.87 6.60
N ILE A 21 -6.78 3.07 7.39
CA ILE A 21 -7.38 1.97 8.16
C ILE A 21 -7.71 2.43 9.59
N ILE A 22 -6.73 3.01 10.29
CA ILE A 22 -6.93 3.49 11.66
C ILE A 22 -7.87 4.70 11.67
N GLY A 23 -8.92 4.60 12.49
CA GLY A 23 -9.87 5.69 12.68
C GLY A 23 -9.24 6.93 13.31
N THR A 24 -9.77 8.11 12.96
CA THR A 24 -9.28 9.41 13.45
C THR A 24 -9.28 9.52 14.97
N GLY A 25 -10.23 8.87 15.66
CA GLY A 25 -10.30 8.86 17.13
C GLY A 25 -9.15 8.12 17.83
N ASP A 26 -8.51 7.17 17.13
CA ASP A 26 -7.43 6.35 17.68
C ASP A 26 -6.07 6.60 17.00
N LYS A 27 -6.00 7.49 16.00
CA LYS A 27 -4.79 7.73 15.20
C LYS A 27 -3.60 8.14 16.06
N ASP A 28 -3.79 9.07 16.99
CA ASP A 28 -2.74 9.53 17.91
C ASP A 28 -2.29 8.39 18.84
N ARG A 29 -3.24 7.60 19.34
CA ARG A 29 -2.96 6.46 20.21
C ARG A 29 -2.16 5.39 19.48
N PHE A 30 -2.53 5.03 18.24
CA PHE A 30 -1.79 4.11 17.38
C PHE A 30 -0.38 4.64 17.10
N SER A 31 -0.28 5.94 16.78
CA SER A 31 0.99 6.59 16.46
C SER A 31 1.97 6.60 17.63
N MET A 32 1.47 6.63 18.87
CA MET A 32 2.28 6.59 20.10
C MET A 32 2.41 5.19 20.73
N SER A 33 1.65 4.20 20.27
CA SER A 33 1.72 2.82 20.80
C SER A 33 2.83 1.99 20.14
N GLN A 34 3.25 0.92 20.81
CA GLN A 34 4.22 -0.01 20.23
C GLN A 34 3.51 -1.06 19.37
N PRO A 35 4.13 -1.54 18.26
CA PRO A 35 3.51 -2.53 17.37
C PRO A 35 3.05 -3.83 18.05
N LYS A 36 3.69 -4.22 19.16
CA LYS A 36 3.30 -5.40 19.96
C LYS A 36 1.88 -5.28 20.54
N ASP A 37 1.36 -4.06 20.68
CA ASP A 37 0.06 -3.77 21.28
C ASP A 37 -1.03 -3.54 20.21
N ASP A 38 -0.73 -3.73 18.92
CA ASP A 38 -1.61 -3.37 17.81
C ASP A 38 -2.89 -4.20 17.70
N ALA A 39 -2.93 -5.35 18.38
CA ALA A 39 -4.16 -6.14 18.50
C ALA A 39 -5.34 -5.31 19.05
N GLN A 40 -5.07 -4.24 19.82
CA GLN A 40 -6.10 -3.32 20.31
C GLN A 40 -6.80 -2.53 19.19
N PHE A 41 -6.21 -2.47 17.99
CA PHE A 41 -6.74 -1.76 16.81
C PHE A 41 -7.24 -2.72 15.72
N ALA A 42 -7.25 -4.03 15.98
CA ALA A 42 -7.58 -5.05 14.96
C ALA A 42 -8.98 -4.87 14.35
N SER A 43 -9.93 -4.28 15.08
CA SER A 43 -11.27 -3.99 14.58
C SER A 43 -11.27 -3.11 13.34
N TYR A 44 -10.32 -2.17 13.22
CA TYR A 44 -10.19 -1.31 12.04
C TYR A 44 -9.80 -2.09 10.78
N ALA A 45 -8.98 -3.14 10.92
CA ALA A 45 -8.66 -4.02 9.81
C ALA A 45 -9.79 -5.02 9.51
N LEU A 46 -10.50 -5.51 10.53
CA LEU A 46 -11.62 -6.43 10.35
C LEU A 46 -12.87 -5.76 9.76
N ASP A 47 -12.98 -4.44 9.88
CA ASP A 47 -14.07 -3.66 9.32
C ASP A 47 -13.59 -2.26 8.88
N PRO A 48 -12.85 -2.17 7.75
CA PRO A 48 -12.25 -0.91 7.32
C PRO A 48 -13.31 0.12 6.93
N VAL A 49 -13.24 1.30 7.54
CA VAL A 49 -14.14 2.43 7.23
C VAL A 49 -14.06 2.79 5.75
N LEU A 50 -12.85 2.79 5.16
CA LEU A 50 -12.68 3.07 3.73
C LEU A 50 -13.47 2.10 2.84
N ALA A 51 -13.51 0.79 3.17
CA ALA A 51 -14.30 -0.18 2.42
C ALA A 51 -15.79 0.19 2.49
N ARG A 52 -16.29 0.53 3.69
CA ARG A 52 -17.68 0.98 3.88
C ARG A 52 -17.99 2.25 3.08
N VAL A 53 -17.08 3.22 3.07
CA VAL A 53 -17.24 4.47 2.31
C VAL A 53 -17.29 4.20 0.80
N LEU A 54 -16.39 3.35 0.28
CA LEU A 54 -16.42 2.94 -1.13
C LEU A 54 -17.75 2.28 -1.49
N ASN A 55 -18.23 1.35 -0.67
CA ASN A 55 -19.53 0.71 -0.90
C ASN A 55 -20.70 1.69 -0.77
N ALA A 56 -20.65 2.67 0.13
CA ALA A 56 -21.69 3.69 0.23
C ALA A 56 -21.76 4.62 -1.00
N ILE A 57 -20.61 4.92 -1.62
CA ILE A 57 -20.53 5.77 -2.82
C ILE A 57 -20.97 5.01 -4.08
N TYR A 58 -20.47 3.80 -4.27
CA TYR A 58 -20.66 3.03 -5.51
C TYR A 58 -21.78 1.98 -5.43
N GLY A 59 -22.28 1.68 -4.23
CA GLY A 59 -23.39 0.77 -3.99
C GLY A 59 -23.17 -0.61 -4.61
N PRO A 60 -24.15 -1.16 -5.36
CA PRO A 60 -24.05 -2.49 -5.96
C PRO A 60 -23.01 -2.58 -7.07
N ALA A 61 -22.51 -1.45 -7.59
CA ALA A 61 -21.46 -1.45 -8.59
C ALA A 61 -20.09 -1.83 -8.00
N LEU A 62 -19.90 -1.66 -6.69
CA LEU A 62 -18.71 -2.10 -5.97
C LEU A 62 -19.13 -2.77 -4.65
N PRO A 63 -19.54 -4.05 -4.70
CA PRO A 63 -19.83 -4.81 -3.49
C PRO A 63 -18.52 -5.00 -2.70
N ILE A 64 -18.58 -5.00 -1.37
CA ILE A 64 -17.41 -5.27 -0.53
C ILE A 64 -17.62 -6.56 0.27
N PRO A 65 -16.55 -7.30 0.62
CA PRO A 65 -16.68 -8.45 1.50
C PRO A 65 -17.24 -8.01 2.86
N ALA A 66 -18.15 -8.81 3.42
CA ALA A 66 -18.73 -8.55 4.73
C ALA A 66 -17.66 -8.72 5.84
N PRO A 67 -17.69 -7.90 6.91
CA PRO A 67 -16.90 -8.16 8.10
C PRO A 67 -17.25 -9.51 8.75
N PRO A 68 -16.28 -10.20 9.38
CA PRO A 68 -14.89 -9.80 9.57
C PRO A 68 -14.00 -10.00 8.32
N ARG A 69 -13.25 -8.96 7.95
CA ARG A 69 -12.30 -8.92 6.82
C ARG A 69 -11.02 -9.71 7.10
N VAL A 70 -11.14 -11.02 7.21
CA VAL A 70 -10.02 -11.94 7.46
C VAL A 70 -9.07 -12.06 6.26
N ASP A 71 -9.49 -11.62 5.08
CA ASP A 71 -8.67 -11.53 3.87
C ASP A 71 -7.50 -10.53 4.02
N LEU A 72 -7.57 -9.61 4.98
CA LEU A 72 -6.51 -8.66 5.28
C LEU A 72 -5.48 -9.18 6.30
N LEU A 73 -5.74 -10.33 6.94
CA LEU A 73 -4.83 -10.93 7.92
C LEU A 73 -3.40 -11.13 7.42
N PRO A 74 -3.15 -11.56 6.16
CA PRO A 74 -1.79 -11.70 5.67
C PRO A 74 -0.96 -10.43 5.85
N LEU A 75 -1.55 -9.24 5.68
CA LEU A 75 -0.84 -7.96 5.81
C LEU A 75 -0.43 -7.61 7.25
N VAL A 76 -1.22 -8.02 8.24
CA VAL A 76 -0.99 -7.66 9.65
C VAL A 76 -0.34 -8.79 10.46
N GLN A 77 -0.48 -10.04 10.04
CA GLN A 77 0.14 -11.21 10.69
C GLN A 77 1.37 -11.74 9.93
N TYR A 78 1.61 -11.25 8.71
CA TYR A 78 2.71 -11.67 7.85
C TYR A 78 2.71 -13.17 7.56
N LEU A 79 1.69 -13.59 6.81
CA LEU A 79 1.50 -14.97 6.39
C LEU A 79 1.95 -15.17 4.92
N PRO A 80 2.25 -16.40 4.48
CA PRO A 80 2.40 -16.67 3.05
C PRO A 80 1.19 -16.17 2.24
N PRO A 81 1.37 -15.62 1.03
CA PRO A 81 2.61 -15.53 0.25
C PRO A 81 3.48 -14.30 0.54
N ILE A 82 3.11 -13.45 1.52
CA ILE A 82 3.94 -12.29 1.87
C ILE A 82 5.18 -12.73 2.68
N ALA A 83 4.98 -13.70 3.57
CA ALA A 83 6.09 -14.38 4.23
C ALA A 83 6.60 -15.58 3.42
N ALA A 84 7.81 -16.02 3.74
CA ALA A 84 8.32 -17.31 3.25
C ALA A 84 7.40 -18.45 3.71
N GLU A 85 7.27 -19.50 2.89
CA GLU A 85 6.48 -20.68 3.24
C GLU A 85 6.96 -21.27 4.58
N GLY A 86 6.01 -21.67 5.44
CA GLY A 86 6.31 -22.17 6.79
C GLY A 86 6.62 -21.09 7.84
N THR A 87 6.57 -19.80 7.48
CA THR A 87 6.68 -18.72 8.47
C THR A 87 5.54 -18.82 9.50
N PRO A 88 5.82 -18.91 10.80
CA PRO A 88 4.79 -18.93 11.83
C PRO A 88 3.95 -17.65 11.81
N VAL A 89 2.69 -17.77 12.22
CA VAL A 89 1.78 -16.61 12.38
C VAL A 89 2.43 -15.58 13.32
N GLY A 90 2.63 -14.37 12.81
CA GLY A 90 3.12 -13.25 13.61
C GLY A 90 2.01 -12.61 14.47
N PRO A 91 2.37 -11.76 15.44
CA PRO A 91 1.38 -10.93 16.11
C PRO A 91 0.70 -10.00 15.09
N ILE A 92 -0.55 -9.62 15.36
CA ILE A 92 -1.21 -8.51 14.66
C ILE A 92 -0.41 -7.26 14.94
N ALA A 93 0.32 -6.76 13.94
CA ALA A 93 1.17 -5.60 14.07
C ALA A 93 1.41 -4.91 12.73
N ASP A 94 1.41 -3.58 12.74
CA ASP A 94 1.88 -2.78 11.61
C ASP A 94 3.42 -2.77 11.60
N LEU A 95 4.01 -3.69 10.83
CA LEU A 95 5.45 -3.85 10.69
C LEU A 95 5.84 -4.05 9.23
N LEU A 96 6.82 -3.27 8.78
CA LEU A 96 7.38 -3.44 7.45
C LEU A 96 8.37 -4.61 7.49
N ARG A 97 8.00 -5.73 6.87
CA ARG A 97 8.83 -6.94 6.84
C ARG A 97 9.29 -7.19 5.40
N LEU A 98 10.55 -7.57 5.26
CA LEU A 98 11.17 -7.89 3.97
C LEU A 98 11.27 -9.40 3.85
N ASN A 99 10.79 -9.96 2.75
CA ASN A 99 10.96 -11.39 2.46
C ASN A 99 12.25 -11.60 1.67
N THR A 100 13.35 -11.94 2.37
CA THR A 100 14.67 -12.16 1.75
C THR A 100 14.78 -13.49 1.01
N GLY A 101 13.76 -14.36 1.06
CA GLY A 101 13.69 -15.57 0.25
C GLY A 101 13.30 -15.31 -1.20
N VAL A 102 12.78 -14.13 -1.51
CA VAL A 102 12.44 -13.70 -2.87
C VAL A 102 13.58 -12.86 -3.44
N SER A 103 14.08 -13.22 -4.61
CA SER A 103 15.11 -12.44 -5.29
C SER A 103 14.55 -11.10 -5.78
N PRO A 104 15.31 -10.00 -5.76
CA PRO A 104 14.86 -8.72 -6.30
C PRO A 104 14.48 -8.82 -7.78
N THR A 105 13.33 -8.26 -8.16
CA THR A 105 12.89 -8.18 -9.55
C THR A 105 13.67 -7.09 -10.32
N PRO A 106 14.30 -7.42 -11.47
CA PRO A 106 14.97 -6.45 -12.34
C PRO A 106 14.03 -5.32 -12.76
N SER A 107 14.56 -4.10 -12.94
CA SER A 107 13.78 -2.86 -13.15
C SER A 107 12.77 -2.92 -14.29
N ASP A 108 13.14 -3.56 -15.40
CA ASP A 108 12.31 -3.73 -16.60
C ASP A 108 11.16 -4.74 -16.44
N SER A 109 11.23 -5.57 -15.41
CA SER A 109 10.30 -6.67 -15.14
C SER A 109 9.39 -6.39 -13.93
N ARG A 110 9.54 -5.22 -13.30
CA ARG A 110 8.79 -4.86 -12.10
C ARG A 110 7.34 -4.58 -12.44
N SER A 111 6.43 -5.19 -11.68
CA SER A 111 5.02 -4.80 -11.72
C SER A 111 4.76 -3.66 -10.75
N ARG A 112 4.16 -2.54 -11.20
CA ARG A 112 3.74 -1.46 -10.28
C ARG A 112 2.83 -1.94 -9.16
N LEU A 113 2.07 -3.01 -9.41
CA LEU A 113 1.11 -3.58 -8.47
C LEU A 113 1.74 -4.62 -7.53
N GLY A 114 3.07 -4.77 -7.56
CA GLY A 114 3.82 -5.70 -6.71
C GLY A 114 3.21 -7.09 -6.71
N LEU A 115 2.94 -7.62 -5.52
CA LEU A 115 2.41 -8.97 -5.34
C LEU A 115 1.04 -9.17 -6.04
N LEU A 116 0.16 -8.16 -6.06
CA LEU A 116 -1.12 -8.24 -6.77
C LEU A 116 -0.94 -8.36 -8.28
N GLY A 117 0.16 -7.80 -8.80
CA GLY A 117 0.56 -7.90 -10.19
C GLY A 117 1.41 -9.12 -10.52
N GLY A 118 1.50 -10.10 -9.62
CA GLY A 118 2.30 -11.31 -9.81
C GLY A 118 3.80 -11.14 -9.57
N ASP A 119 4.24 -10.02 -8.99
CA ASP A 119 5.63 -9.74 -8.68
C ASP A 119 5.89 -9.91 -7.17
N PRO A 120 6.37 -11.09 -6.72
CA PRO A 120 6.52 -11.40 -5.30
C PRO A 120 7.61 -10.56 -4.60
N ALA A 121 8.44 -9.83 -5.36
CA ALA A 121 9.46 -8.94 -4.82
C ALA A 121 8.99 -7.47 -4.73
N GLY A 122 7.73 -7.17 -5.06
CA GLY A 122 7.12 -5.87 -4.82
C GLY A 122 6.43 -5.79 -3.46
N TYR A 123 5.82 -4.65 -3.15
CA TYR A 123 5.04 -4.43 -1.94
C TYR A 123 4.00 -5.55 -1.73
N PRO A 124 3.88 -6.11 -0.51
CA PRO A 124 4.55 -5.69 0.73
C PRO A 124 5.94 -6.32 0.97
N ASN A 125 6.41 -7.21 0.11
CA ASN A 125 7.61 -8.03 0.32
C ASN A 125 8.92 -7.35 -0.06
N GLY A 126 8.87 -6.36 -0.95
CA GLY A 126 10.02 -5.58 -1.39
C GLY A 126 9.86 -4.10 -1.07
N ARG A 127 10.99 -3.47 -0.71
CA ARG A 127 11.05 -2.04 -0.39
C ARG A 127 11.62 -1.27 -1.57
N ARG A 128 10.87 -1.25 -2.67
CA ARG A 128 11.19 -0.43 -3.84
C ARG A 128 10.22 0.73 -3.94
N VAL A 129 10.72 1.86 -4.41
CA VAL A 129 9.95 3.11 -4.50
C VAL A 129 8.97 3.14 -5.68
N SER A 130 9.09 2.17 -6.61
CA SER A 130 8.29 2.11 -7.83
C SER A 130 6.97 1.35 -7.68
N ASP A 131 6.66 0.82 -6.50
CA ASP A 131 5.38 0.16 -6.25
C ASP A 131 4.30 1.21 -6.01
N ASP A 132 3.15 1.00 -6.64
CA ASP A 132 1.96 1.83 -6.56
C ASP A 132 1.13 1.42 -5.34
N VAL A 133 1.61 1.84 -4.16
CA VAL A 133 1.01 1.47 -2.87
C VAL A 133 -0.43 1.97 -2.76
N THR A 134 -0.77 3.08 -3.42
CA THR A 134 -2.13 3.64 -3.45
C THR A 134 -3.09 2.69 -4.17
N ASP A 135 -2.77 2.29 -5.42
CA ASP A 135 -3.59 1.32 -6.15
C ASP A 135 -3.68 -0.01 -5.40
N ILE A 136 -2.54 -0.53 -4.92
CA ILE A 136 -2.49 -1.82 -4.23
C ILE A 136 -3.43 -1.81 -3.01
N ALA A 137 -3.30 -0.82 -2.13
CA ALA A 137 -4.13 -0.76 -0.92
C ALA A 137 -5.60 -0.50 -1.24
N ALA A 138 -5.91 0.34 -2.23
CA ALA A 138 -7.29 0.59 -2.62
C ALA A 138 -7.98 -0.69 -3.09
N ARG A 139 -7.30 -1.51 -3.92
CA ARG A 139 -7.81 -2.81 -4.38
C ARG A 139 -7.94 -3.83 -3.25
N VAL A 140 -6.96 -3.88 -2.34
CA VAL A 140 -7.02 -4.73 -1.14
C VAL A 140 -8.18 -4.37 -0.24
N VAL A 141 -8.35 -3.08 0.09
CA VAL A 141 -9.45 -2.60 0.94
C VAL A 141 -10.80 -2.85 0.28
N ALA A 142 -10.90 -2.66 -1.04
CA ALA A 142 -12.11 -2.98 -1.79
C ALA A 142 -12.46 -4.48 -1.75
N GLY A 143 -11.46 -5.37 -1.64
CA GLY A 143 -11.69 -6.80 -1.38
C GLY A 143 -10.99 -7.76 -2.32
N VAL A 144 -10.03 -7.34 -3.14
CA VAL A 144 -9.41 -8.22 -4.16
C VAL A 144 -8.82 -9.51 -3.58
N LEU A 145 -8.37 -9.48 -2.31
CA LEU A 145 -7.82 -10.65 -1.60
C LEU A 145 -8.89 -11.65 -1.13
N ALA A 146 -10.15 -11.24 -1.02
CA ALA A 146 -11.26 -12.14 -0.68
C ALA A 146 -11.58 -13.11 -1.84
N GLY A 147 -11.10 -12.82 -3.06
CA GLY A 147 -11.32 -13.66 -4.23
C GLY A 147 -12.79 -13.72 -4.65
N GLY A 148 -13.16 -14.74 -5.43
CA GLY A 148 -14.53 -14.91 -5.92
C GLY A 148 -15.01 -13.71 -6.72
N GLU A 149 -16.19 -13.18 -6.38
CA GLU A 149 -16.76 -11.98 -7.02
C GLU A 149 -15.92 -10.72 -6.79
N PHE A 150 -15.10 -10.67 -5.75
CA PHE A 150 -14.26 -9.51 -5.41
C PHE A 150 -12.88 -9.55 -6.08
N GLY A 151 -12.48 -10.67 -6.67
CA GLY A 151 -11.14 -10.83 -7.26
C GLY A 151 -11.01 -10.21 -8.67
N GLY A 152 -12.13 -9.89 -9.32
CA GLY A 152 -12.20 -9.42 -10.69
C GLY A 152 -12.56 -7.94 -10.82
N PHE A 153 -13.14 -7.59 -11.97
CA PHE A 153 -13.68 -6.24 -12.18
C PHE A 153 -14.93 -6.04 -11.31
N PRO A 154 -15.10 -4.86 -10.68
CA PRO A 154 -14.24 -3.67 -10.77
C PRO A 154 -13.12 -3.57 -9.73
N HIS A 155 -13.07 -4.46 -8.75
CA HIS A 155 -12.10 -4.42 -7.64
C HIS A 155 -10.66 -4.40 -8.10
N ASN A 156 -10.33 -5.15 -9.15
CA ASN A 156 -8.99 -5.21 -9.70
C ASN A 156 -8.64 -4.00 -10.59
N SER A 157 -9.56 -3.07 -10.84
CA SER A 157 -9.33 -1.87 -11.65
C SER A 157 -9.41 -0.56 -10.85
N ILE A 158 -9.58 -0.64 -9.52
CA ILE A 158 -9.55 0.54 -8.65
C ILE A 158 -8.13 1.12 -8.61
N GLY A 159 -8.04 2.44 -8.76
CA GLY A 159 -6.79 3.17 -8.66
C GLY A 159 -6.99 4.68 -8.68
N ASP A 160 -5.91 5.43 -8.48
CA ASP A 160 -5.93 6.91 -8.52
C ASP A 160 -5.70 7.48 -9.93
N GLY A 161 -5.32 6.62 -10.89
CA GLY A 161 -5.06 6.97 -12.28
C GLY A 161 -3.59 7.34 -12.58
N VAL A 162 -2.74 7.43 -11.57
CA VAL A 162 -1.33 7.84 -11.69
C VAL A 162 -0.42 6.61 -11.75
N ASN A 163 -0.23 6.09 -12.96
CA ASN A 163 0.46 4.80 -13.15
C ASN A 163 1.97 4.92 -13.46
N VAL A 164 2.49 6.13 -13.60
CA VAL A 164 3.90 6.41 -13.94
C VAL A 164 4.40 7.61 -13.18
N ASN A 165 5.70 7.62 -12.88
CA ASN A 165 6.35 8.79 -12.30
C ASN A 165 6.79 9.76 -13.40
N ASP A 166 6.79 11.04 -13.08
CA ASP A 166 7.22 12.14 -13.96
C ASP A 166 8.74 12.15 -14.25
N ALA A 167 9.53 11.62 -13.33
CA ALA A 167 10.96 11.36 -13.48
C ALA A 167 11.27 9.88 -13.28
N ALA A 168 12.20 9.33 -14.07
CA ALA A 168 12.59 7.93 -13.91
C ALA A 168 13.24 7.69 -12.54
N TYR A 169 12.88 6.57 -11.90
CA TYR A 169 13.56 6.07 -10.71
C TYR A 169 15.02 5.72 -11.02
N GLN A 170 15.85 5.72 -9.98
CA GLN A 170 17.25 5.32 -10.05
C GLN A 170 17.41 3.92 -9.44
N GLU A 171 18.33 3.13 -9.99
CA GLU A 171 18.73 1.83 -9.40
C GLU A 171 19.84 1.96 -8.34
N THR A 172 20.24 3.20 -8.03
CA THR A 172 21.22 3.53 -7.00
C THR A 172 20.71 4.70 -6.15
N PHE A 173 21.18 4.78 -4.91
CA PHE A 173 20.78 5.84 -3.97
C PHE A 173 21.03 7.23 -4.58
N PRO A 174 20.03 8.14 -4.58
CA PRO A 174 18.84 8.17 -3.73
C PRO A 174 17.59 7.41 -4.22
N TYR A 175 17.66 6.56 -5.25
CA TYR A 175 16.59 5.72 -5.84
C TYR A 175 15.38 6.49 -6.43
N LEU A 176 15.08 7.69 -5.95
CA LEU A 176 14.09 8.61 -6.50
C LEU A 176 14.62 9.32 -7.75
N GLY A 177 13.71 9.75 -8.62
CA GLY A 177 14.06 10.65 -9.71
C GLY A 177 14.64 11.97 -9.20
N TYR A 178 15.49 12.61 -10.00
CA TYR A 178 16.00 13.93 -9.66
C TYR A 178 14.85 14.95 -9.65
N ALA A 179 14.94 15.92 -8.72
CA ALA A 179 14.02 17.03 -8.71
C ALA A 179 14.09 17.80 -10.05
N HIS A 180 12.93 18.21 -10.56
CA HIS A 180 12.88 19.05 -11.75
C HIS A 180 13.61 20.38 -11.53
N SER A 181 14.15 20.93 -12.61
CA SER A 181 14.76 22.28 -12.57
C SER A 181 13.73 23.29 -12.09
N GLY A 182 14.04 24.07 -11.05
CA GLY A 182 13.14 25.14 -10.59
C GLY A 182 12.96 26.29 -11.59
N ARG A 183 13.81 26.37 -12.63
CA ARG A 183 13.74 27.38 -13.69
C ARG A 183 13.14 26.84 -14.98
N ASP A 184 13.49 25.60 -15.33
CA ASP A 184 13.22 25.00 -16.64
C ASP A 184 12.24 23.82 -16.55
N SER A 185 11.54 23.66 -15.42
CA SER A 185 10.43 22.71 -15.31
C SER A 185 9.23 23.20 -16.11
N ARG A 186 8.62 22.27 -16.84
CA ARG A 186 7.35 22.49 -17.53
C ARG A 186 6.44 21.31 -17.23
N HIS A 187 5.24 21.61 -16.74
CA HIS A 187 4.16 20.63 -16.68
C HIS A 187 3.72 20.31 -18.11
N THR A 188 3.77 19.05 -18.50
CA THR A 188 3.30 18.61 -19.82
C THR A 188 1.90 18.08 -19.65
N ASP A 189 0.91 18.88 -20.04
CA ASP A 189 -0.50 18.52 -19.87
C ASP A 189 -0.92 17.40 -20.86
N PRO A 190 -1.96 16.61 -20.54
CA PRO A 190 -2.56 15.69 -21.49
C PRO A 190 -2.90 16.37 -22.82
N GLY A 191 -2.25 15.92 -23.90
CA GLY A 191 -2.46 16.43 -25.27
C GLY A 191 -1.37 17.37 -25.81
N GLU A 192 -0.35 17.71 -25.01
CA GLU A 192 0.78 18.51 -25.50
C GLU A 192 1.78 17.69 -26.36
N PRO A 193 2.44 18.32 -27.35
CA PRO A 193 3.48 17.67 -28.14
C PRO A 193 4.62 17.15 -27.25
N GLY A 194 4.86 15.84 -27.30
CA GLY A 194 5.85 15.14 -26.45
C GLY A 194 5.24 14.14 -25.48
N CYS A 195 3.91 14.19 -25.27
CA CYS A 195 3.19 13.16 -24.53
C CYS A 195 2.90 11.94 -25.42
N THR A 196 3.79 10.94 -25.40
CA THR A 196 3.56 9.63 -26.06
C THR A 196 3.35 8.54 -25.01
N GLY A 197 2.08 8.13 -24.82
CA GLY A 197 1.69 7.09 -23.85
C GLY A 197 0.64 7.57 -22.85
N THR A 198 0.59 6.95 -21.67
CA THR A 198 -0.21 7.42 -20.52
C THR A 198 0.59 8.47 -19.76
N CYS A 199 0.46 9.74 -20.17
CA CYS A 199 0.80 10.85 -19.28
C CYS A 199 -0.28 10.97 -18.20
N PRO A 200 0.07 11.38 -16.97
CA PRO A 200 -0.90 11.61 -15.90
C PRO A 200 -1.99 12.61 -16.30
#